data_AF-A0A8H5G2D2-F1
#
_entry.id   AF-A0A8H5G2D2-F1
#
_cell.length_a   1.000
_cell.length_b   1.000
_cell.length_c   1.000
_cell.angle_alpha   90.00
_cell.angle_beta   90.00
_cell.angle_gamma   90.00
#
_symmetry.space_group_name_H-M   'P 1'
#
loop_
_entity.id
_entity.type
_entity.pdbx_description
1 polymer ?
#
loop_
_entity_poly.entity_id
_entity_poly.type
_entity_poly.pdbx_seq_one_letter_code
_entity_poly.pdbx_strand_id
1 'polypeptide(L)'
;MSLWSALPIELKRLILELVARDDLNDARWLRLVSHDINVLVLPIIFQNVLIESIPDLLGVTRTIAPPPTALHRLRDRILDPPRLLSTYNTISLALLLPENLPSIENALARVGAVFSRIRYLAITSRNLSSNAFWLRENHVRPTRIMLLHHGSPRPVNWRDEIFRDTTHIFTSSIDSHGRSTLSDLSNLTHLAISTHSELPDDKIRCISRKLEWLLDPDTLPNLESFVLGIQQFPRPPPERVCGHIIIDVSARERYTYLLTRWRTHLQVCLTQSKFYVLPDPLYPREEWEHWINSDPPDIWQRAMSFREKYPNSMVFEPRPAEGHYLADYWLNMIEIDFLQTDEDDPPLTPQKQNSHSRLFSKVDWEIDLVQREGYRESERLDPGEAGEFVHSLGF
;
A
#
# COMPACT_ATOMS: atom_id res chain seq x y z
N MET A 1 -26.61 14.69 40.51
CA MET A 1 -26.51 15.82 39.56
C MET A 1 -25.56 15.41 38.45
N SER A 2 -25.88 15.71 37.18
CA SER A 2 -25.00 15.39 36.05
C SER A 2 -23.75 16.28 36.09
N LEU A 3 -22.57 15.67 36.18
CA LEU A 3 -21.27 16.36 36.11
C LEU A 3 -21.07 17.07 34.76
N TRP A 4 -21.71 16.57 33.69
CA TRP A 4 -21.55 17.13 32.34
C TRP A 4 -22.04 18.57 32.24
N SER A 5 -23.21 18.89 32.78
CA SER A 5 -23.75 20.26 32.73
C SER A 5 -22.85 21.27 33.46
N ALA A 6 -22.13 20.83 34.49
CA ALA A 6 -21.25 21.69 35.30
C ALA A 6 -19.86 21.92 34.69
N LEU A 7 -19.47 21.17 33.65
CA LEU A 7 -18.16 21.33 33.00
C LEU A 7 -18.10 22.61 32.16
N PRO A 8 -16.99 23.38 32.23
CA PRO A 8 -16.64 24.42 31.28
C PRO A 8 -16.70 23.94 29.83
N ILE A 9 -17.04 24.83 28.90
CA ILE A 9 -17.24 24.46 27.50
C ILE A 9 -15.94 24.02 26.82
N GLU A 10 -14.81 24.58 27.25
CA GLU A 10 -13.47 24.25 26.79
C GLU A 10 -13.11 22.81 27.16
N LEU A 11 -13.44 22.39 28.39
CA LEU A 11 -13.21 21.01 28.85
C LEU A 11 -14.12 20.02 28.11
N LYS A 12 -15.39 20.39 27.87
CA LYS A 12 -16.29 19.58 27.03
C LYS A 12 -15.73 19.39 25.62
N ARG A 13 -15.25 20.47 24.99
CA ARG A 13 -14.63 20.40 23.66
C ARG A 13 -13.40 19.50 23.66
N LEU A 14 -12.49 19.68 24.62
CA LEU A 14 -11.29 18.84 24.73
C LEU A 14 -11.64 17.36 24.91
N ILE A 15 -12.60 17.03 25.79
CA ILE A 15 -13.05 15.64 26.00
C ILE A 15 -13.60 15.05 24.68
N LEU A 16 -14.46 15.80 23.98
CA LEU A 16 -15.05 15.33 22.73
C LEU A 16 -14.02 15.20 21.59
N GLU A 17 -13.02 16.09 21.54
CA GLU A 17 -11.89 15.95 20.62
C GLU A 17 -11.06 14.70 20.93
N LEU A 18 -10.78 14.43 22.20
CA LEU A 18 -10.04 13.24 22.60
C LEU A 18 -10.79 11.96 22.26
N VAL A 19 -12.10 11.89 22.56
CA VAL A 19 -12.96 10.76 22.18
C VAL A 19 -12.97 10.58 20.65
N ALA A 20 -13.12 11.66 19.90
CA ALA A 20 -13.11 11.59 18.43
C ALA A 20 -11.75 11.20 17.83
N ARG A 21 -10.64 11.44 18.53
CA ARG A 21 -9.30 11.01 18.09
C ARG A 21 -9.00 9.56 18.44
N ASP A 22 -9.61 9.04 19.50
CA ASP A 22 -9.38 7.68 19.97
C ASP A 22 -10.10 6.65 19.09
N ASP A 23 -11.36 6.91 18.70
CA ASP A 23 -12.10 6.05 17.77
C ASP A 23 -12.83 6.87 16.68
N LEU A 24 -12.53 6.53 15.42
CA LEU A 24 -13.20 7.08 14.24
C LEU A 24 -14.71 6.80 14.21
N ASN A 25 -15.16 5.68 14.78
CA ASN A 25 -16.58 5.37 14.88
C ASN A 25 -17.27 6.30 15.87
N ASP A 26 -16.68 6.53 17.04
CA ASP A 26 -17.18 7.51 18.00
C ASP A 26 -17.17 8.92 17.41
N ALA A 27 -16.12 9.28 16.68
CA ALA A 27 -16.08 10.53 15.93
C ALA A 27 -17.28 10.67 14.99
N ARG A 28 -17.63 9.61 14.26
CA ARG A 28 -18.80 9.60 13.36
C ARG A 28 -20.11 9.77 14.12
N TRP A 29 -20.27 9.13 15.27
CA TRP A 29 -21.46 9.29 16.12
C TRP A 29 -21.56 10.70 16.71
N LEU A 30 -20.44 11.28 17.15
CA LEU A 30 -20.38 12.62 17.72
C LEU A 30 -20.87 13.70 16.76
N ARG A 31 -20.71 13.50 15.43
CA ARG A 31 -21.26 14.41 14.42
C ARG A 31 -22.77 14.62 14.53
N LEU A 32 -23.50 13.64 15.07
CA LEU A 32 -24.96 13.67 15.17
C LEU A 32 -25.46 14.39 16.43
N VAL A 33 -24.57 14.71 17.37
CA VAL A 33 -24.95 15.27 18.68
C VAL A 33 -25.36 16.74 18.58
N SER A 34 -24.56 17.56 17.90
CA SER A 34 -24.87 18.98 17.68
C SER A 34 -24.05 19.57 16.53
N HIS A 35 -24.47 20.75 16.05
CA HIS A 35 -23.73 21.50 15.03
C HIS A 35 -22.30 21.81 15.46
N ASP A 36 -22.10 22.34 16.67
CA ASP A 36 -20.77 22.71 17.18
C ASP A 36 -19.83 21.50 17.29
N ILE A 37 -20.36 20.33 17.64
CA ILE A 37 -19.58 19.10 17.74
C ILE A 37 -19.25 18.55 16.36
N ASN A 38 -20.19 18.61 15.41
CA ASN A 38 -19.87 18.33 14.01
C ASN A 38 -18.80 19.31 13.48
N VAL A 39 -18.84 20.59 13.91
CA VAL A 39 -17.80 21.58 13.62
C VAL A 39 -16.45 21.23 14.30
N LEU A 40 -16.47 20.51 15.40
CA LEU A 40 -15.25 20.09 16.07
C LEU A 40 -14.60 18.86 15.41
N VAL A 41 -15.43 17.90 15.01
CA VAL A 41 -14.98 16.53 14.71
C VAL A 41 -14.63 16.29 13.23
N LEU A 42 -15.22 17.02 12.27
CA LEU A 42 -14.92 16.78 10.85
C LEU A 42 -13.43 16.86 10.48
N PRO A 43 -12.62 17.82 10.98
CA PRO A 43 -11.19 17.85 10.67
C PRO A 43 -10.44 16.61 11.18
N ILE A 44 -10.92 15.99 12.27
CA ILE A 44 -10.36 14.75 12.81
C ILE A 44 -10.69 13.58 11.89
N ILE A 45 -11.95 13.48 11.47
CA ILE A 45 -12.40 12.41 10.55
C ILE A 45 -11.70 12.48 9.19
N PHE A 46 -11.50 13.69 8.66
CA PHE A 46 -10.85 13.91 7.37
C PHE A 46 -9.33 14.12 7.49
N GLN A 47 -8.73 13.82 8.64
CA GLN A 47 -7.28 13.83 8.79
C GLN A 47 -6.62 12.77 7.91
N ASN A 48 -7.24 11.59 7.83
CA ASN A 48 -6.80 10.46 7.00
C ASN A 48 -7.93 10.08 6.04
N VAL A 49 -7.72 10.30 4.75
CA VAL A 49 -8.76 10.10 3.72
C VAL A 49 -8.42 8.89 2.87
N LEU A 50 -9.36 7.95 2.77
CA LEU A 50 -9.27 6.77 1.92
C LEU A 50 -10.38 6.82 0.87
N ILE A 51 -10.00 6.75 -0.41
CA ILE A 51 -10.90 6.76 -1.56
C ILE A 51 -10.58 5.53 -2.42
N GLU A 52 -11.37 4.47 -2.25
CA GLU A 52 -11.22 3.22 -3.01
C GLU A 52 -12.30 3.09 -4.10
N SER A 53 -13.38 3.86 -4.00
CA SER A 53 -14.51 3.78 -4.91
C SER A 53 -15.12 5.14 -5.24
N ILE A 54 -15.88 5.21 -6.35
CA ILE A 54 -16.64 6.41 -6.73
C ILE A 54 -17.63 6.84 -5.63
N PRO A 55 -18.38 5.92 -4.97
CA PRO A 55 -19.18 6.28 -3.80
C PRO A 55 -18.39 6.98 -2.68
N ASP A 56 -17.16 6.53 -2.38
CA ASP A 56 -16.31 7.17 -1.37
C ASP A 56 -15.95 8.59 -1.78
N LEU A 57 -15.51 8.77 -3.03
CA LEU A 57 -15.18 10.08 -3.59
C LEU A 57 -16.38 11.03 -3.48
N LEU A 58 -17.56 10.58 -3.91
CA LEU A 58 -18.78 11.39 -3.83
C LEU A 58 -19.19 11.66 -2.38
N GLY A 59 -19.01 10.70 -1.47
CA GLY A 59 -19.28 10.86 -0.05
C GLY A 59 -18.38 11.92 0.60
N VAL A 60 -17.06 11.82 0.36
CA VAL A 60 -16.05 12.77 0.84
C VAL A 60 -16.34 14.17 0.29
N THR A 61 -16.49 14.28 -1.03
CA THR A 61 -16.67 15.59 -1.69
C THR A 61 -17.99 16.25 -1.30
N ARG A 62 -19.10 15.51 -1.18
CA ARG A 62 -20.38 16.05 -0.72
C ARG A 62 -20.36 16.45 0.76
N THR A 63 -19.57 15.77 1.58
CA THR A 63 -19.44 16.11 3.00
C THR A 63 -18.60 17.36 3.21
N ILE A 64 -17.49 17.48 2.48
CA ILE A 64 -16.57 18.62 2.58
C ILE A 64 -17.14 19.86 1.87
N ALA A 65 -17.68 19.67 0.67
CA ALA A 65 -18.18 20.72 -0.22
C ALA A 65 -19.56 20.33 -0.81
N PRO A 66 -20.66 20.45 -0.04
CA PRO A 66 -22.01 20.13 -0.52
C PRO A 66 -22.37 20.96 -1.77
N PRO A 67 -23.12 20.40 -2.73
CA PRO A 67 -23.57 21.13 -3.91
C PRO A 67 -24.54 22.26 -3.52
N PRO A 68 -24.56 23.38 -4.26
CA PRO A 68 -25.51 24.46 -4.03
C PRO A 68 -26.91 24.04 -4.54
N THR A 69 -27.71 23.36 -3.72
CA THR A 69 -29.07 22.93 -4.11
C THR A 69 -30.13 24.00 -3.79
N ALA A 70 -31.04 24.29 -4.73
CA ALA A 70 -32.12 25.28 -4.60
C ALA A 70 -33.15 24.95 -3.50
N LEU A 71 -33.30 23.67 -3.14
CA LEU A 71 -34.17 23.18 -2.06
C LEU A 71 -33.60 23.41 -0.64
N HIS A 72 -32.33 23.80 -0.50
CA HIS A 72 -31.73 24.14 0.80
C HIS A 72 -32.27 25.44 1.43
N ARG A 73 -33.21 26.11 0.77
CA ARG A 73 -33.91 27.28 1.33
C ARG A 73 -35.18 26.95 2.10
N LEU A 74 -35.69 25.71 2.04
CA LEU A 74 -37.06 25.43 2.49
C LEU A 74 -37.23 24.28 3.49
N ARG A 75 -36.24 23.40 3.72
CA ARG A 75 -36.32 22.40 4.79
C ARG A 75 -34.97 22.13 5.44
N ASP A 76 -35.02 22.19 6.77
CA ASP A 76 -34.15 21.54 7.77
C ASP A 76 -32.82 22.21 8.16
N ARG A 77 -32.80 22.62 9.42
CA ARG A 77 -31.75 23.26 10.23
C ARG A 77 -30.50 22.38 10.50
N ILE A 78 -30.10 21.49 9.58
CA ILE A 78 -29.04 20.50 9.86
C ILE A 78 -27.91 20.52 8.81
N LEU A 79 -28.08 21.18 7.66
CA LEU A 79 -27.05 21.21 6.61
C LEU A 79 -26.63 22.66 6.32
N ASP A 80 -25.65 23.10 7.11
CA ASP A 80 -25.03 24.43 7.08
C ASP A 80 -23.93 24.56 6.00
N PRO A 81 -23.57 25.81 5.60
CA PRO A 81 -22.66 26.11 4.50
C PRO A 81 -21.30 25.40 4.61
N PRO A 82 -20.63 25.14 3.46
CA PRO A 82 -19.31 24.52 3.45
C PRO A 82 -18.37 25.32 4.34
N ARG A 83 -17.76 24.65 5.32
CA ARG A 83 -16.65 25.27 6.05
C ARG A 83 -15.58 25.72 5.06
N LEU A 84 -14.82 26.74 5.46
CA LEU A 84 -13.60 27.09 4.76
C LEU A 84 -12.74 25.83 4.61
N LEU A 85 -12.42 25.46 3.38
CA LEU A 85 -11.65 24.25 3.06
C LEU A 85 -10.29 24.24 3.78
N SER A 86 -9.77 25.43 4.10
CA SER A 86 -8.55 25.62 4.89
C SER A 86 -8.62 25.12 6.34
N THR A 87 -9.82 24.84 6.87
CA THR A 87 -10.01 24.30 8.23
C THR A 87 -9.80 22.79 8.32
N TYR A 88 -9.81 22.09 7.18
CA TYR A 88 -9.45 20.68 7.13
C TYR A 88 -7.93 20.55 7.13
N ASN A 89 -7.41 19.68 7.99
CA ASN A 89 -5.98 19.39 8.08
C ASN A 89 -5.72 17.95 7.65
N THR A 90 -6.01 17.65 6.38
CA THR A 90 -5.77 16.31 5.84
C THR A 90 -4.28 16.07 5.72
N ILE A 91 -3.79 15.06 6.43
CA ILE A 91 -2.38 14.68 6.51
C ILE A 91 -2.09 13.51 5.58
N SER A 92 -3.06 12.62 5.37
CA SER A 92 -2.89 11.46 4.50
C SER A 92 -4.04 11.30 3.50
N LEU A 93 -3.71 10.86 2.29
CA LEU A 93 -4.66 10.53 1.24
C LEU A 93 -4.27 9.20 0.58
N ALA A 94 -5.22 8.28 0.49
CA ALA A 94 -5.12 7.09 -0.35
C ALA A 94 -6.14 7.18 -1.49
N LEU A 95 -5.66 7.30 -2.73
CA LEU A 95 -6.46 7.49 -3.94
C LEU A 95 -6.32 6.27 -4.87
N LEU A 96 -7.26 5.34 -4.75
CA LEU A 96 -7.22 4.00 -5.35
C LEU A 96 -8.46 3.71 -6.19
N LEU A 97 -8.87 4.69 -6.99
CA LEU A 97 -9.98 4.54 -7.92
C LEU A 97 -9.56 3.59 -9.06
N PRO A 98 -10.36 2.54 -9.36
CA PRO A 98 -10.07 1.62 -10.46
C PRO A 98 -10.41 2.22 -11.84
N GLU A 99 -11.33 3.19 -11.86
CA GLU A 99 -11.85 3.85 -13.05
C GLU A 99 -11.22 5.23 -13.26
N ASN A 100 -10.99 5.58 -14.52
CA ASN A 100 -10.56 6.91 -14.93
C ASN A 100 -11.71 7.61 -15.65
N LEU A 101 -12.48 8.42 -14.93
CA LEU A 101 -13.57 9.22 -15.48
C LEU A 101 -13.30 10.71 -15.27
N PRO A 102 -13.58 11.60 -16.25
CA PRO A 102 -13.44 13.05 -16.08
C PRO A 102 -14.26 13.64 -14.92
N SER A 103 -15.31 12.93 -14.48
CA SER A 103 -16.10 13.28 -13.29
C SER A 103 -15.29 13.20 -11.99
N ILE A 104 -14.23 12.39 -11.95
CA ILE A 104 -13.35 12.21 -10.79
C ILE A 104 -12.52 13.48 -10.55
N GLU A 105 -11.83 13.98 -11.58
CA GLU A 105 -11.05 15.21 -11.48
C GLU A 105 -11.93 16.39 -11.08
N ASN A 106 -13.12 16.51 -11.68
CA ASN A 106 -14.08 17.55 -11.31
C ASN A 106 -14.53 17.45 -9.84
N ALA A 107 -14.74 16.23 -9.33
CA ALA A 107 -15.11 16.02 -7.94
C ALA A 107 -13.95 16.37 -6.99
N LEU A 108 -12.72 15.96 -7.32
CA LEU A 108 -11.51 16.26 -6.56
C LEU A 108 -11.16 17.75 -6.59
N ALA A 109 -11.36 18.44 -7.71
CA ALA A 109 -11.10 19.88 -7.84
C ALA A 109 -11.90 20.70 -6.82
N ARG A 110 -13.13 20.29 -6.49
CA ARG A 110 -13.99 20.98 -5.51
C ARG A 110 -13.45 20.94 -4.08
N VAL A 111 -12.58 19.98 -3.78
CA VAL A 111 -12.00 19.77 -2.45
C VAL A 111 -10.48 19.86 -2.46
N GLY A 112 -9.86 20.21 -3.59
CA GLY A 112 -8.41 20.11 -3.79
C GLY A 112 -7.58 20.91 -2.79
N ALA A 113 -8.09 22.07 -2.33
CA ALA A 113 -7.45 22.87 -1.29
C ALA A 113 -7.25 22.13 0.03
N VAL A 114 -8.13 21.17 0.38
CA VAL A 114 -8.01 20.32 1.57
C VAL A 114 -6.77 19.43 1.51
N PHE A 115 -6.39 19.04 0.30
CA PHE A 115 -5.32 18.10 0.01
C PHE A 115 -3.95 18.78 -0.21
N SER A 116 -3.88 20.11 -0.16
CA SER A 116 -2.64 20.87 -0.32
C SER A 116 -1.58 20.60 0.76
N ARG A 117 -1.95 20.00 1.90
CA ARG A 117 -1.08 19.75 3.07
C ARG A 117 -0.78 18.28 3.33
N ILE A 118 -1.14 17.41 2.40
CA ILE A 118 -0.91 15.97 2.55
C ILE A 118 0.60 15.71 2.69
N ARG A 119 0.96 14.91 3.69
CA ARG A 119 2.32 14.39 3.92
C ARG A 119 2.50 12.97 3.39
N TYR A 120 1.45 12.15 3.50
CA TYR A 120 1.46 10.75 3.07
C TYR A 120 0.47 10.56 1.93
N LEU A 121 0.93 10.03 0.79
CA LEU A 121 0.08 9.74 -0.35
C LEU A 121 0.22 8.28 -0.75
N ALA A 122 -0.88 7.53 -0.76
CA ALA A 122 -0.97 6.26 -1.47
C ALA A 122 -1.76 6.48 -2.76
N ILE A 123 -1.19 6.12 -3.90
CA ILE A 123 -1.82 6.33 -5.20
C ILE A 123 -1.41 5.24 -6.16
N THR A 124 -2.33 4.82 -7.03
CA THR A 124 -1.97 3.90 -8.11
C THR A 124 -1.22 4.65 -9.21
N SER A 125 -0.28 3.98 -9.89
CA SER A 125 0.41 4.55 -11.04
C SER A 125 -0.56 5.05 -12.14
N ARG A 126 -1.69 4.36 -12.33
CA ARG A 126 -2.79 4.82 -13.21
C ARG A 126 -3.39 6.13 -12.71
N ASN A 127 -3.84 6.21 -11.46
CA ASN A 127 -4.44 7.43 -10.90
C ASN A 127 -3.47 8.61 -10.89
N LEU A 128 -2.19 8.35 -10.66
CA LEU A 128 -1.15 9.37 -10.75
C LEU A 128 -1.10 9.98 -12.15
N SER A 129 -1.07 9.15 -13.19
CA SER A 129 -1.06 9.63 -14.59
C SER A 129 -2.36 10.34 -14.97
N SER A 130 -3.50 9.80 -14.55
CA SER A 130 -4.82 10.27 -14.98
C SER A 130 -5.30 11.51 -14.23
N ASN A 131 -4.77 11.79 -13.04
CA ASN A 131 -5.10 12.97 -12.25
C ASN A 131 -3.89 13.93 -12.13
N ALA A 132 -2.89 13.80 -13.00
CA ALA A 132 -1.65 14.57 -12.94
C ALA A 132 -1.89 16.09 -13.07
N PHE A 133 -2.92 16.51 -13.79
CA PHE A 133 -3.28 17.93 -13.89
C PHE A 133 -3.78 18.45 -12.54
N TRP A 134 -4.78 17.78 -11.96
CA TRP A 134 -5.37 18.14 -10.67
C TRP A 134 -4.32 18.17 -9.53
N LEU A 135 -3.44 17.16 -9.48
CA LEU A 135 -2.36 17.08 -8.48
C LEU A 135 -1.42 18.29 -8.55
N ARG A 136 -1.08 18.74 -9.77
CA ARG A 136 -0.22 19.91 -10.01
C ARG A 136 -0.92 21.22 -9.62
N GLU A 137 -2.17 21.39 -10.05
CA GLU A 137 -2.96 22.60 -9.78
C GLU A 137 -3.13 22.85 -8.27
N ASN A 138 -3.29 21.79 -7.49
CA ASN A 138 -3.51 21.88 -6.04
C ASN A 138 -2.22 21.84 -5.21
N HIS A 139 -1.06 21.89 -5.86
CA HIS A 139 0.26 21.86 -5.22
C HIS A 139 0.44 20.72 -4.21
N VAL A 140 -0.10 19.54 -4.53
CA VAL A 140 0.04 18.35 -3.68
C VAL A 140 1.49 17.88 -3.75
N ARG A 141 2.23 17.99 -2.64
CA ARG A 141 3.67 17.65 -2.54
C ARG A 141 3.94 16.82 -1.28
N PRO A 142 3.57 15.53 -1.29
CA PRO A 142 3.76 14.65 -0.14
C PRO A 142 5.24 14.35 0.10
N THR A 143 5.60 14.16 1.36
CA THR A 143 6.95 13.76 1.76
C THR A 143 7.15 12.25 1.67
N ARG A 144 6.08 11.46 1.82
CA ARG A 144 6.08 10.00 1.67
C ARG A 144 5.04 9.57 0.64
N ILE A 145 5.44 8.74 -0.31
CA ILE A 145 4.56 8.20 -1.34
C ILE A 145 4.60 6.68 -1.36
N MET A 146 3.43 6.06 -1.41
CA MET A 146 3.22 4.65 -1.74
C MET A 146 2.63 4.56 -3.16
N LEU A 147 3.39 4.02 -4.10
CA LEU A 147 2.98 3.82 -5.48
C LEU A 147 2.51 2.39 -5.70
N LEU A 148 1.21 2.26 -5.86
CA LEU A 148 0.49 1.00 -5.99
C LEU A 148 0.18 0.68 -7.45
N HIS A 149 -0.24 -0.54 -7.71
CA HIS A 149 -0.84 -0.94 -8.97
C HIS A 149 -2.00 -1.92 -8.74
N HIS A 150 -2.81 -2.10 -9.78
CA HIS A 150 -3.73 -3.21 -9.89
C HIS A 150 -3.25 -4.02 -11.09
N GLY A 151 -2.72 -5.22 -10.87
CA GLY A 151 -2.19 -6.02 -11.97
C GLY A 151 -0.79 -5.61 -12.42
N SER A 152 -0.67 -4.75 -13.43
CA SER A 152 0.64 -4.39 -13.99
C SER A 152 1.17 -3.04 -13.46
N PRO A 153 2.40 -2.97 -12.94
CA PRO A 153 3.02 -1.69 -12.62
C PRO A 153 3.20 -0.87 -13.91
N ARG A 154 2.73 0.38 -13.92
CA ARG A 154 2.94 1.30 -15.05
C ARG A 154 4.20 2.14 -14.84
N PRO A 155 4.89 2.56 -15.93
CA PRO A 155 5.99 3.50 -15.84
C PRO A 155 5.53 4.83 -15.23
N VAL A 156 6.36 5.43 -14.38
CA VAL A 156 6.05 6.68 -13.68
C VAL A 156 6.93 7.81 -14.22
N ASN A 157 6.37 9.01 -14.37
CA ASN A 157 7.15 10.21 -14.68
C ASN A 157 7.72 10.82 -13.40
N TRP A 158 8.95 10.47 -13.05
CA TRP A 158 9.59 10.91 -11.81
C TRP A 158 9.90 12.41 -11.74
N ARG A 159 9.76 13.14 -12.87
CA ARG A 159 9.93 14.61 -12.93
C ARG A 159 8.69 15.40 -12.54
N ASP A 160 7.57 14.73 -12.26
CA ASP A 160 6.34 15.42 -11.88
C ASP A 160 6.51 16.19 -10.57
N GLU A 161 5.90 17.39 -10.49
CA GLU A 161 6.03 18.28 -9.31
C GLU A 161 5.59 17.65 -8.00
N ILE A 162 4.74 16.62 -8.05
CA ILE A 162 4.29 15.88 -6.87
C ILE A 162 5.44 15.24 -6.11
N PHE A 163 6.52 14.85 -6.79
CA PHE A 163 7.68 14.22 -6.19
C PHE A 163 8.70 15.21 -5.63
N ARG A 164 8.48 16.51 -5.82
CA ARG A 164 9.48 17.56 -5.50
C ARG A 164 9.95 17.50 -4.05
N ASP A 165 9.02 17.29 -3.11
CA ASP A 165 9.31 17.28 -1.67
C ASP A 165 9.37 15.83 -1.10
N THR A 166 9.31 14.83 -1.99
CA THR A 166 9.27 13.42 -1.60
C THR A 166 10.65 12.93 -1.16
N THR A 167 10.69 12.35 0.03
CA THR A 167 11.89 11.79 0.67
C THR A 167 11.81 10.27 0.80
N HIS A 168 10.58 9.73 0.91
CA HIS A 168 10.36 8.29 1.05
C HIS A 168 9.42 7.78 -0.05
N ILE A 169 9.82 6.72 -0.74
CA ILE A 169 9.00 6.06 -1.77
C ILE A 169 8.93 4.57 -1.46
N PHE A 170 7.71 4.04 -1.39
CA PHE A 170 7.46 2.60 -1.47
C PHE A 170 6.75 2.30 -2.79
N THR A 171 7.43 1.66 -3.73
CA THR A 171 6.96 1.56 -5.12
C THR A 171 7.06 0.15 -5.69
N SER A 172 6.11 -0.16 -6.57
CA SER A 172 6.10 -1.36 -7.41
C SER A 172 6.73 -1.13 -8.77
N SER A 173 7.16 0.10 -9.05
CA SER A 173 7.71 0.50 -10.34
C SER A 173 9.06 1.16 -10.12
N ILE A 174 10.08 0.55 -10.72
CA ILE A 174 11.41 1.15 -10.94
C ILE A 174 11.55 1.64 -12.39
N ASP A 175 10.58 1.32 -13.23
CA ASP A 175 10.55 1.72 -14.62
C ASP A 175 10.03 3.15 -14.75
N SER A 176 10.63 3.88 -15.68
CA SER A 176 10.36 5.31 -15.83
C SER A 176 9.68 5.60 -17.15
N HIS A 177 8.80 6.60 -17.15
CA HIS A 177 8.15 7.07 -18.36
C HIS A 177 9.05 8.07 -19.09
N GLY A 178 9.28 7.85 -20.39
CA GLY A 178 10.07 8.74 -21.24
C GLY A 178 11.55 8.82 -20.83
N ARG A 179 12.05 10.05 -20.60
CA ARG A 179 13.44 10.32 -20.17
C ARG A 179 13.56 10.62 -18.68
N SER A 180 12.50 10.41 -17.90
CA SER A 180 12.58 10.55 -16.45
C SER A 180 13.28 9.33 -15.85
N THR A 181 13.87 9.49 -14.68
CA THR A 181 14.48 8.41 -13.90
C THR A 181 14.31 8.69 -12.41
N LEU A 182 14.41 7.66 -11.57
CA LEU A 182 14.41 7.84 -10.11
C LEU A 182 15.52 8.80 -9.64
N SER A 183 16.63 8.90 -10.37
CA SER A 183 17.72 9.86 -10.09
C SER A 183 17.31 11.33 -10.25
N ASP A 184 16.20 11.62 -10.93
CA ASP A 184 15.64 12.98 -10.98
C ASP A 184 15.11 13.44 -9.60
N LEU A 185 14.95 12.51 -8.64
CA LEU A 185 14.44 12.78 -7.30
C LEU A 185 15.56 13.16 -6.34
N SER A 186 15.98 14.43 -6.37
CA SER A 186 17.10 14.92 -5.56
C SER A 186 16.90 14.78 -4.05
N ASN A 187 15.66 14.77 -3.57
CA ASN A 187 15.33 14.72 -2.14
C ASN A 187 15.09 13.30 -1.62
N LEU A 188 15.17 12.28 -2.48
CA LEU A 188 14.91 10.90 -2.10
C LEU A 188 16.00 10.38 -1.16
N THR A 189 15.61 10.02 0.07
CA THR A 189 16.49 9.42 1.08
C THR A 189 16.15 7.96 1.35
N HIS A 190 14.89 7.57 1.15
CA HIS A 190 14.40 6.23 1.48
C HIS A 190 13.64 5.63 0.30
N LEU A 191 14.12 4.49 -0.21
CA LEU A 191 13.46 3.74 -1.27
C LEU A 191 13.11 2.35 -0.76
N ALA A 192 11.87 1.94 -0.93
CA ALA A 192 11.42 0.58 -0.72
C ALA A 192 10.78 0.07 -2.01
N ILE A 193 11.13 -1.15 -2.39
CA ILE A 193 10.51 -1.87 -3.49
C ILE A 193 10.13 -3.25 -3.00
N SER A 194 9.11 -3.84 -3.61
CA SER A 194 8.64 -5.17 -3.23
C SER A 194 8.52 -6.07 -4.46
N THR A 195 8.86 -7.34 -4.30
CA THR A 195 8.70 -8.35 -5.35
C THR A 195 8.45 -9.73 -4.78
N HIS A 196 8.17 -10.72 -5.63
CA HIS A 196 7.96 -12.11 -5.22
C HIS A 196 9.25 -12.92 -5.19
N SER A 197 9.30 -13.95 -4.33
CA SER A 197 10.44 -14.86 -4.20
C SER A 197 10.68 -15.70 -5.46
N GLU A 198 9.61 -16.09 -6.16
CA GLU A 198 9.62 -17.04 -7.28
C GLU A 198 9.54 -16.35 -8.64
N LEU A 199 10.68 -15.78 -9.04
CA LEU A 199 10.82 -15.15 -10.36
C LEU A 199 11.72 -15.96 -11.30
N PRO A 200 11.59 -15.84 -12.62
CA PRO A 200 12.58 -16.37 -13.57
C PRO A 200 13.97 -15.73 -13.41
N ASP A 201 15.03 -16.43 -13.83
CA ASP A 201 16.43 -16.03 -13.58
C ASP A 201 16.75 -14.68 -14.24
N ASP A 202 16.27 -14.53 -15.47
CA ASP A 202 16.46 -13.32 -16.26
C ASP A 202 15.76 -12.12 -15.62
N LYS A 203 14.64 -12.34 -14.92
CA LYS A 203 13.92 -11.28 -14.18
C LYS A 203 14.69 -10.87 -12.93
N ILE A 204 15.17 -11.83 -12.14
CA ILE A 204 16.01 -11.55 -10.96
C ILE A 204 17.26 -10.78 -11.39
N ARG A 205 17.91 -11.20 -12.47
CA ARG A 205 19.10 -10.53 -13.03
C ARG A 205 18.79 -9.11 -13.54
N CYS A 206 17.63 -8.90 -14.15
CA CYS A 206 17.20 -7.57 -14.60
C CYS A 206 16.94 -6.64 -13.41
N ILE A 207 16.25 -7.14 -12.38
CA ILE A 207 16.02 -6.42 -11.14
C ILE A 207 17.37 -6.07 -10.51
N SER A 208 18.24 -7.05 -10.29
CA SER A 208 19.53 -6.84 -9.61
C SER A 208 20.38 -5.76 -10.29
N ARG A 209 20.50 -5.77 -11.62
CA ARG A 209 21.21 -4.73 -12.38
C ARG A 209 20.64 -3.34 -12.17
N LYS A 210 19.30 -3.21 -12.11
CA LYS A 210 18.66 -1.92 -11.82
C LYS A 210 18.92 -1.47 -10.39
N LEU A 211 18.93 -2.41 -9.43
CA LEU A 211 19.27 -2.09 -8.03
C LEU A 211 20.71 -1.62 -7.90
N GLU A 212 21.65 -2.28 -8.58
CA GLU A 212 23.06 -1.88 -8.63
C GLU A 212 23.21 -0.45 -9.16
N TRP A 213 22.53 -0.13 -10.26
CA TRP A 213 22.52 1.24 -10.81
C TRP A 213 21.92 2.28 -9.86
N LEU A 214 20.84 1.94 -9.15
CA LEU A 214 20.20 2.83 -8.16
C LEU A 214 21.04 3.03 -6.89
N LEU A 215 21.83 2.02 -6.52
CA LEU A 215 22.73 2.07 -5.38
C LEU A 215 24.05 2.79 -5.69
N ASP A 216 24.31 3.10 -6.95
CA ASP A 216 25.45 3.92 -7.35
C ASP A 216 25.36 5.29 -6.66
N PRO A 217 26.41 5.71 -5.90
CA PRO A 217 26.44 7.01 -5.23
C PRO A 217 26.16 8.20 -6.16
N ASP A 218 26.50 8.08 -7.45
CA ASP A 218 26.28 9.14 -8.42
C ASP A 218 24.82 9.22 -8.91
N THR A 219 24.06 8.11 -8.80
CA THR A 219 22.66 8.04 -9.24
C THR A 219 21.70 8.62 -8.20
N LEU A 220 21.85 8.25 -6.93
CA LEU A 220 21.01 8.73 -5.82
C LEU A 220 21.89 9.13 -4.62
N PRO A 221 22.50 10.33 -4.65
CA PRO A 221 23.52 10.72 -3.67
C PRO A 221 22.98 10.81 -2.24
N ASN A 222 21.72 11.22 -2.08
CA ASN A 222 21.07 11.40 -0.79
C ASN A 222 20.40 10.13 -0.24
N LEU A 223 20.50 8.99 -0.95
CA LEU A 223 19.89 7.75 -0.49
C LEU A 223 20.56 7.30 0.81
N GLU A 224 19.75 7.08 1.84
CA GLU A 224 20.16 6.60 3.17
C GLU A 224 19.78 5.12 3.34
N SER A 225 18.62 4.72 2.84
CA SER A 225 18.12 3.35 2.96
C SER A 225 17.40 2.88 1.70
N PHE A 226 17.79 1.71 1.22
CA PHE A 226 17.14 0.98 0.13
C PHE A 226 16.71 -0.40 0.61
N VAL A 227 15.40 -0.63 0.71
CA VAL A 227 14.81 -1.92 1.05
C VAL A 227 14.30 -2.64 -0.20
N LEU A 228 14.72 -3.88 -0.38
CA LEU A 228 14.07 -4.87 -1.24
C LEU A 228 13.24 -5.83 -0.36
N GLY A 229 11.92 -5.65 -0.40
CA GLY A 229 10.95 -6.59 0.17
C GLY A 229 10.75 -7.79 -0.75
N ILE A 230 10.89 -9.01 -0.24
CA ILE A 230 10.65 -10.23 -1.00
C ILE A 230 9.47 -10.97 -0.37
N GLN A 231 8.31 -10.87 -1.01
CA GLN A 231 7.06 -11.49 -0.61
C GLN A 231 7.04 -12.99 -0.91
N GLN A 232 6.27 -13.72 -0.11
CA GLN A 232 6.01 -15.16 -0.29
C GLN A 232 7.33 -15.95 -0.30
N PHE A 233 8.29 -15.56 0.53
CA PHE A 233 9.50 -16.35 0.66
C PHE A 233 9.13 -17.68 1.30
N PRO A 234 9.54 -18.84 0.75
CA PRO A 234 9.23 -20.12 1.39
C PRO A 234 9.78 -20.09 2.81
N ARG A 235 9.04 -20.68 3.75
CA ARG A 235 9.51 -20.82 5.13
C ARG A 235 10.31 -22.12 5.23
N PRO A 236 11.45 -22.12 5.94
CA PRO A 236 12.12 -23.37 6.26
C PRO A 236 11.18 -24.25 7.10
N PRO A 237 11.12 -25.57 6.86
CA PRO A 237 10.30 -26.44 7.67
C PRO A 237 10.78 -26.41 9.14
N PRO A 238 9.86 -26.48 10.12
CA PRO A 238 10.24 -26.48 11.53
C PRO A 238 11.16 -27.68 11.84
N GLU A 239 12.31 -27.44 12.47
CA GLU A 239 13.27 -28.50 12.80
C GLU A 239 12.67 -29.56 13.74
N ARG A 240 11.72 -29.14 14.60
CA ARG A 240 10.96 -30.02 15.48
C ARG A 240 9.53 -29.55 15.65
N VAL A 241 8.60 -30.49 15.63
CA VAL A 241 7.19 -30.27 15.99
C VAL A 241 6.80 -31.33 17.02
N CYS A 242 6.33 -30.90 18.19
CA CYS A 242 5.99 -31.78 19.32
C CYS A 242 7.11 -32.77 19.74
N GLY A 243 8.38 -32.38 19.54
CA GLY A 243 9.54 -33.22 19.84
C GLY A 243 9.98 -34.16 18.72
N HIS A 244 9.23 -34.27 17.63
CA HIS A 244 9.59 -35.04 16.44
C HIS A 244 10.32 -34.17 15.42
N ILE A 245 11.37 -34.70 14.80
CA ILE A 245 12.09 -34.03 13.71
C ILE A 245 11.23 -34.14 12.45
N ILE A 246 10.82 -32.99 11.89
CA ILE A 246 10.17 -32.96 10.58
C ILE A 246 11.25 -32.69 9.53
N ILE A 247 11.40 -33.60 8.58
CA ILE A 247 12.33 -33.47 7.47
C ILE A 247 11.53 -33.34 6.18
N ASP A 248 10.97 -32.15 5.94
CA ASP A 248 10.47 -31.81 4.61
C ASP A 248 11.66 -31.40 3.74
N VAL A 249 12.28 -32.42 3.11
CA VAL A 249 13.46 -32.25 2.26
C VAL A 249 13.13 -31.30 1.09
N SER A 250 11.95 -31.44 0.49
CA SER A 250 11.52 -30.65 -0.66
C SER A 250 11.35 -29.17 -0.33
N ALA A 251 10.70 -28.84 0.80
CA ALA A 251 10.58 -27.45 1.25
C ALA A 251 11.94 -26.83 1.59
N ARG A 252 12.83 -27.61 2.24
CA ARG A 252 14.19 -27.17 2.55
C ARG A 252 15.03 -26.94 1.30
N GLU A 253 14.93 -27.81 0.31
CA GLU A 253 15.60 -27.66 -0.99
C GLU A 253 15.08 -26.42 -1.73
N ARG A 254 13.76 -26.21 -1.80
CA ARG A 254 13.15 -25.01 -2.41
C ARG A 254 13.61 -23.72 -1.73
N TYR A 255 13.60 -23.69 -0.40
CA TYR A 255 14.12 -22.57 0.40
C TYR A 255 15.60 -22.29 0.07
N THR A 256 16.43 -23.31 0.13
CA THR A 256 17.88 -23.19 -0.12
C THR A 256 18.17 -22.74 -1.54
N TYR A 257 17.42 -23.27 -2.52
CA TYR A 257 17.53 -22.90 -3.93
C TYR A 257 17.19 -21.42 -4.15
N LEU A 258 16.02 -20.95 -3.69
CA LEU A 258 15.61 -19.55 -3.84
C LEU A 258 16.53 -18.59 -3.10
N LEU A 259 16.96 -18.97 -1.89
CA LEU A 259 17.93 -18.22 -1.11
C LEU A 259 19.24 -18.04 -1.87
N THR A 260 19.84 -19.14 -2.33
CA THR A 260 21.12 -19.13 -3.03
C THR A 260 21.03 -18.26 -4.29
N ARG A 261 19.95 -18.41 -5.04
CA ARG A 261 19.69 -17.68 -6.27
C ARG A 261 19.62 -16.17 -6.08
N TRP A 262 18.79 -15.70 -5.14
CA TRP A 262 18.72 -14.27 -4.83
C TRP A 262 20.06 -13.74 -4.30
N ARG A 263 20.77 -14.54 -3.49
CA ARG A 263 22.09 -14.17 -2.96
C ARG A 263 23.14 -14.00 -4.05
N THR A 264 23.16 -14.91 -5.04
CA THR A 264 24.08 -14.82 -6.17
C THR A 264 23.83 -13.56 -6.98
N HIS A 265 22.57 -13.22 -7.27
CA HIS A 265 22.25 -12.05 -8.09
C HIS A 265 22.38 -10.72 -7.35
N LEU A 266 22.16 -10.70 -6.03
CA LEU A 266 22.25 -9.48 -5.21
C LEU A 266 23.64 -9.28 -4.60
N GLN A 267 24.64 -10.08 -4.96
CA GLN A 267 25.97 -10.06 -4.31
C GLN A 267 26.58 -8.65 -4.26
N VAL A 268 26.49 -7.88 -5.34
CA VAL A 268 27.00 -6.50 -5.40
C VAL A 268 26.19 -5.58 -4.49
N CYS A 269 24.85 -5.62 -4.58
CA CYS A 269 23.96 -4.81 -3.74
C CYS A 269 24.19 -5.07 -2.24
N LEU A 270 24.38 -6.33 -1.85
CA LEU A 270 24.59 -6.73 -0.46
C LEU A 270 25.88 -6.19 0.16
N THR A 271 26.87 -5.78 -0.65
CA THR A 271 28.07 -5.11 -0.13
C THR A 271 27.81 -3.67 0.32
N GLN A 272 26.70 -3.07 -0.13
CA GLN A 272 26.37 -1.69 0.19
C GLN A 272 25.76 -1.58 1.60
N SER A 273 26.24 -0.63 2.40
CA SER A 273 25.71 -0.39 3.75
C SER A 273 24.28 0.12 3.76
N LYS A 274 23.86 0.77 2.67
CA LYS A 274 22.52 1.37 2.51
C LYS A 274 21.46 0.39 2.00
N PHE A 275 21.87 -0.81 1.55
CA PHE A 275 20.95 -1.81 0.99
C PHE A 275 20.50 -2.82 2.04
N TYR A 276 19.20 -3.10 2.07
CA TYR A 276 18.55 -4.01 3.01
C TYR A 276 17.60 -4.94 2.25
N VAL A 277 17.54 -6.19 2.69
CA VAL A 277 16.56 -7.16 2.20
C VAL A 277 15.62 -7.49 3.35
N LEU A 278 14.31 -7.48 3.09
CA LEU A 278 13.27 -7.79 4.06
C LEU A 278 12.41 -8.95 3.54
N PRO A 279 12.49 -10.17 4.11
CA PRO A 279 11.53 -11.23 3.78
C PRO A 279 10.14 -10.88 4.27
N ASP A 280 9.14 -11.26 3.48
CA ASP A 280 7.71 -11.16 3.83
C ASP A 280 7.37 -9.83 4.51
N PRO A 281 7.57 -8.69 3.80
CA PRO A 281 7.15 -7.41 4.31
C PRO A 281 5.63 -7.42 4.57
N LEU A 282 5.15 -6.53 5.44
CA LEU A 282 3.72 -6.32 5.63
C LEU A 282 3.03 -5.98 4.30
N TYR A 283 1.76 -6.32 4.19
CA TYR A 283 0.99 -5.96 3.01
C TYR A 283 0.92 -4.43 2.88
N PRO A 284 0.86 -3.87 1.65
CA PRO A 284 0.91 -2.41 1.47
C PRO A 284 -0.17 -1.64 2.26
N ARG A 285 -1.37 -2.23 2.42
CA ARG A 285 -2.45 -1.65 3.24
C ARG A 285 -2.07 -1.58 4.73
N GLU A 286 -1.47 -2.64 5.27
CA GLU A 286 -1.00 -2.66 6.67
C GLU A 286 0.15 -1.66 6.85
N GLU A 287 1.08 -1.61 5.88
CA GLU A 287 2.17 -0.65 5.89
C GLU A 287 1.67 0.80 5.86
N TRP A 288 0.60 1.06 5.12
CA TRP A 288 -0.06 2.36 5.10
C TRP A 288 -0.67 2.72 6.45
N GLU A 289 -1.31 1.78 7.13
CA GLU A 289 -1.85 1.98 8.48
C GLU A 289 -0.74 2.35 9.47
N HIS A 290 0.43 1.70 9.39
CA HIS A 290 1.61 2.08 10.17
C HIS A 290 2.09 3.50 9.88
N TRP A 291 2.10 3.92 8.60
CA TRP A 291 2.52 5.26 8.22
C TRP A 291 1.62 6.36 8.79
N ILE A 292 0.30 6.15 8.76
CA ILE A 292 -0.67 7.18 9.18
C ILE A 292 -0.86 7.23 10.70
N ASN A 293 -0.73 6.10 11.39
CA ASN A 293 -0.86 6.03 12.85
C ASN A 293 0.46 6.38 13.57
N SER A 294 1.56 6.54 12.82
CA SER A 294 2.90 6.79 13.36
C SER A 294 3.35 5.69 14.34
N ASP A 295 2.88 4.46 14.15
CA ASP A 295 3.24 3.30 14.97
C ASP A 295 4.52 2.67 14.41
N PRO A 296 5.70 2.86 15.05
CA PRO A 296 6.91 2.19 14.64
C PRO A 296 6.83 0.68 14.92
N PRO A 297 7.59 -0.15 14.20
CA PRO A 297 8.54 0.22 13.15
C PRO A 297 7.95 0.19 11.71
N ASP A 298 8.29 1.20 10.89
CA ASP A 298 7.99 1.21 9.44
C ASP A 298 8.87 0.23 8.65
N ILE A 299 8.61 0.05 7.34
CA ILE A 299 9.34 -0.92 6.50
C ILE A 299 10.86 -0.76 6.54
N TRP A 300 11.36 0.48 6.56
CA TRP A 300 12.80 0.76 6.62
C TRP A 300 13.38 0.39 7.97
N GLN A 301 12.71 0.76 9.07
CA GLN A 301 13.11 0.37 10.42
C GLN A 301 13.10 -1.14 10.61
N ARG A 302 12.06 -1.84 10.12
CA ARG A 302 11.99 -3.31 10.18
C ARG A 302 13.13 -3.97 9.39
N ALA A 303 13.47 -3.44 8.21
CA ALA A 303 14.57 -3.95 7.42
C ALA A 303 15.94 -3.73 8.09
N MET A 304 16.14 -2.57 8.73
CA MET A 304 17.34 -2.29 9.52
C MET A 304 17.45 -3.24 10.71
N SER A 305 16.40 -3.37 11.53
CA SER A 305 16.37 -4.30 12.67
C SER A 305 16.55 -5.75 12.23
N PHE A 306 16.02 -6.13 11.06
CA PHE A 306 16.23 -7.47 10.50
C PHE A 306 17.71 -7.71 10.18
N ARG A 307 18.39 -6.76 9.52
CA ARG A 307 19.82 -6.85 9.22
C ARG A 307 20.69 -6.87 10.49
N GLU A 308 20.33 -6.10 11.51
CA GLU A 308 21.06 -6.10 12.80
C GLU A 308 20.95 -7.44 13.51
N LYS A 309 19.75 -8.05 13.48
CA LYS A 309 19.53 -9.39 14.03
C LYS A 309 20.25 -10.46 13.22
N TYR A 310 20.37 -10.26 11.91
CA TYR A 310 20.91 -11.21 10.94
C TYR A 310 22.05 -10.59 10.11
N PRO A 311 23.19 -10.28 10.74
CA PRO A 311 24.32 -9.66 10.07
C PRO A 311 25.00 -10.69 9.17
N ASN A 312 25.10 -10.39 7.88
CA ASN A 312 25.56 -11.28 6.79
C ASN A 312 24.52 -12.26 6.23
N SER A 313 23.29 -12.14 6.69
CA SER A 313 22.28 -13.11 6.37
C SER A 313 21.27 -12.56 5.38
N MET A 314 21.36 -13.09 4.16
CA MET A 314 20.14 -13.52 3.47
C MET A 314 19.49 -14.72 4.18
N VAL A 315 19.82 -15.03 5.45
CA VAL A 315 19.03 -15.98 6.23
C VAL A 315 17.69 -15.30 6.44
N PHE A 316 16.74 -15.69 5.60
CA PHE A 316 15.33 -15.41 5.76
C PHE A 316 14.82 -16.31 6.88
N GLU A 317 15.35 -16.11 8.08
CA GLU A 317 14.82 -16.76 9.26
C GLU A 317 13.39 -16.22 9.42
N PRO A 318 12.37 -17.08 9.31
CA PRO A 318 11.00 -16.64 9.48
C PRO A 318 10.88 -16.05 10.87
N ARG A 319 10.01 -15.06 11.05
CA ARG A 319 9.58 -14.60 12.38
C ARG A 319 9.40 -15.86 13.26
N PRO A 320 9.93 -15.91 14.49
CA PRO A 320 9.64 -17.02 15.38
C PRO A 320 8.12 -17.17 15.39
N ALA A 321 7.66 -18.34 14.96
CA ALA A 321 6.25 -18.62 14.75
C ALA A 321 5.46 -18.19 15.99
N GLU A 322 4.72 -17.09 15.88
CA GLU A 322 3.52 -16.95 16.67
C GLU A 322 2.66 -18.19 16.34
N GLY A 323 2.14 -18.86 17.38
CA GLY A 323 1.69 -20.27 17.34
C GLY A 323 0.72 -20.68 16.22
N HIS A 324 0.20 -19.74 15.46
CA HIS A 324 -0.59 -19.95 14.24
C HIS A 324 0.14 -20.75 13.15
N TYR A 325 1.46 -20.55 12.93
CA TYR A 325 2.17 -21.25 11.85
C TYR A 325 2.34 -22.76 12.09
N LEU A 326 2.49 -23.17 13.36
CA LEU A 326 2.52 -24.59 13.70
C LEU A 326 1.16 -25.24 13.39
N ALA A 327 0.06 -24.56 13.71
CA ALA A 327 -1.29 -25.06 13.44
C ALA A 327 -1.57 -25.18 11.94
N ASP A 328 -1.19 -24.19 11.13
CA ASP A 328 -1.39 -24.23 9.67
C ASP A 328 -0.53 -25.30 8.98
N TYR A 329 0.72 -25.51 9.45
CA TYR A 329 1.57 -26.59 8.94
C TYR A 329 1.02 -27.97 9.30
N TRP A 330 0.48 -28.14 10.52
CA TRP A 330 -0.24 -29.36 10.92
C TRP A 330 -1.48 -29.61 10.06
N LEU A 331 -2.32 -28.60 9.84
CA LEU A 331 -3.54 -28.73 9.04
C LEU A 331 -3.22 -29.14 7.60
N ASN A 332 -2.21 -28.54 6.99
CA ASN A 332 -1.77 -28.91 5.63
C ASN A 332 -1.15 -30.32 5.56
N MET A 333 -0.44 -30.76 6.60
CA MET A 333 0.06 -32.15 6.66
C MET A 333 -1.07 -33.17 6.79
N ILE A 334 -2.07 -32.86 7.64
CA ILE A 334 -3.21 -33.74 7.86
C ILE A 334 -4.07 -33.86 6.58
N GLU A 335 -4.27 -32.77 5.82
CA GLU A 335 -4.98 -32.83 4.53
C GLU A 335 -4.26 -33.70 3.48
N ILE A 336 -2.94 -33.79 3.52
CA ILE A 336 -2.17 -34.66 2.60
C ILE A 336 -2.31 -36.13 2.99
N ASP A 337 -2.33 -36.45 4.29
CA ASP A 337 -2.54 -37.84 4.76
C ASP A 337 -3.98 -38.35 4.50
N PHE A 338 -4.98 -37.47 4.57
CA PHE A 338 -6.37 -37.82 4.23
C PHE A 338 -6.65 -37.93 2.72
N LEU A 339 -5.74 -37.47 1.85
CA LEU A 339 -5.85 -37.64 0.40
C LEU A 339 -5.04 -38.85 -0.12
N GLN A 340 -4.30 -39.55 0.75
CA GLN A 340 -3.54 -40.77 0.41
C GLN A 340 -4.12 -42.06 0.99
N THR A 341 -5.25 -41.97 1.69
CA THR A 341 -6.01 -43.14 2.15
C THR A 341 -7.43 -43.06 1.63
N ASP A 342 -7.66 -43.63 0.45
CA ASP A 342 -8.87 -44.36 0.03
C ASP A 342 -8.83 -44.59 -1.50
N GLU A 343 -8.08 -45.62 -1.92
CA GLU A 343 -8.41 -46.35 -3.15
C GLU A 343 -9.57 -47.30 -2.80
N ASP A 344 -10.80 -46.85 -3.08
CA ASP A 344 -11.97 -47.64 -3.50
C ASP A 344 -13.28 -46.98 -3.02
N ASP A 345 -13.72 -45.91 -3.70
CA ASP A 345 -15.15 -45.58 -3.81
C ASP A 345 -15.44 -44.67 -5.04
N PRO A 346 -16.61 -44.82 -5.69
CA PRO A 346 -16.92 -44.23 -7.01
C PRO A 346 -17.35 -42.74 -6.95
N PRO A 347 -17.41 -42.01 -8.08
CA PRO A 347 -17.26 -40.56 -8.09
C PRO A 347 -18.54 -39.86 -7.63
N LEU A 348 -18.49 -39.24 -6.46
CA LEU A 348 -19.44 -38.19 -6.09
C LEU A 348 -18.90 -36.86 -6.63
N THR A 349 -19.69 -36.29 -7.54
CA THR A 349 -19.62 -34.93 -8.11
C THR A 349 -18.83 -33.92 -7.28
N PRO A 350 -17.97 -33.09 -7.90
CA PRO A 350 -17.35 -31.97 -7.20
C PRO A 350 -18.45 -30.98 -6.80
N GLN A 351 -18.75 -30.96 -5.51
CA GLN A 351 -19.47 -29.88 -4.87
C GLN A 351 -18.71 -28.58 -5.17
N LYS A 352 -19.37 -27.70 -5.93
CA LYS A 352 -19.10 -26.27 -5.92
C LYS A 352 -18.94 -25.83 -4.47
N GLN A 353 -17.70 -25.56 -4.06
CA GLN A 353 -17.46 -24.66 -2.95
C GLN A 353 -17.94 -23.28 -3.39
N ASN A 354 -19.23 -23.04 -3.13
CA ASN A 354 -19.79 -21.71 -2.96
C ASN A 354 -19.12 -21.09 -1.72
N SER A 355 -17.92 -20.54 -1.88
CA SER A 355 -17.46 -19.48 -0.99
C SER A 355 -18.13 -18.17 -1.42
N HIS A 356 -19.34 -18.00 -0.89
CA HIS A 356 -19.92 -16.74 -0.46
C HIS A 356 -19.23 -15.45 -0.93
N SER A 357 -19.89 -14.77 -1.88
CA SER A 357 -20.41 -13.43 -1.67
C SER A 357 -19.54 -12.50 -0.80
N ARG A 358 -18.49 -11.94 -1.40
CA ARG A 358 -17.98 -10.59 -1.06
C ARG A 358 -18.15 -9.69 -2.28
N LEU A 359 -19.41 -9.45 -2.65
CA LEU A 359 -19.79 -8.40 -3.59
C LEU A 359 -19.49 -7.04 -2.93
N PHE A 360 -18.76 -6.20 -3.66
CA PHE A 360 -17.89 -5.09 -3.23
C PHE A 360 -16.51 -5.53 -2.72
N SER A 361 -15.68 -6.01 -3.66
CA SER A 361 -14.26 -6.29 -3.45
C SER A 361 -13.55 -5.07 -2.88
N LYS A 362 -12.94 -5.21 -1.70
CA LYS A 362 -11.88 -4.30 -1.24
C LYS A 362 -10.89 -4.14 -2.39
N VAL A 363 -10.54 -2.92 -2.76
CA VAL A 363 -9.48 -2.71 -3.75
C VAL A 363 -8.21 -3.37 -3.23
N ASP A 364 -7.59 -4.24 -4.03
CA ASP A 364 -6.36 -4.92 -3.66
C ASP A 364 -5.20 -3.93 -3.78
N TRP A 365 -4.50 -3.72 -2.65
CA TRP A 365 -3.31 -2.88 -2.61
C TRP A 365 -2.11 -3.73 -2.96
N GLU A 366 -1.62 -3.61 -4.20
CA GLU A 366 -0.48 -4.40 -4.67
C GLU A 366 0.77 -3.55 -4.87
N ILE A 367 1.91 -4.09 -4.41
CA ILE A 367 3.25 -3.62 -4.72
C ILE A 367 4.14 -4.81 -5.10
N ASP A 368 4.29 -5.03 -6.41
CA ASP A 368 5.21 -5.99 -7.00
C ASP A 368 5.90 -5.40 -8.25
N LEU A 369 7.22 -5.54 -8.32
CA LEU A 369 8.04 -5.18 -9.49
C LEU A 369 7.70 -5.98 -10.75
N VAL A 370 7.05 -7.14 -10.61
CA VAL A 370 6.77 -8.05 -11.73
C VAL A 370 5.28 -8.15 -12.00
N GLN A 371 4.91 -8.11 -13.29
CA GLN A 371 3.54 -8.38 -13.72
C GLN A 371 3.24 -9.88 -13.58
N ARG A 372 2.13 -10.24 -12.92
CA ARG A 372 1.65 -11.63 -12.89
C ARG A 372 1.21 -12.08 -14.29
N GLU A 373 1.67 -13.25 -14.72
CA GLU A 373 1.14 -13.92 -15.91
C GLU A 373 -0.33 -14.30 -15.65
N GLY A 374 -1.26 -13.78 -16.44
CA GLY A 374 -2.71 -14.00 -16.27
C GLY A 374 -3.59 -12.76 -16.29
N TYR A 375 -3.02 -11.56 -16.10
CA TYR A 375 -3.79 -10.29 -16.17
C TYR A 375 -4.27 -9.90 -17.58
N ARG A 376 -3.92 -10.67 -18.62
CA ARG A 376 -4.23 -10.34 -20.02
C ARG A 376 -5.70 -10.52 -20.40
N GLU A 377 -6.52 -11.18 -19.59
CA GLU A 377 -7.90 -11.49 -19.99
C GLU A 377 -8.97 -10.57 -19.37
N SER A 378 -8.73 -9.95 -18.20
CA SER A 378 -9.70 -9.05 -17.57
C SER A 378 -9.47 -7.56 -17.85
N GLU A 379 -8.35 -7.16 -18.47
CA GLU A 379 -7.98 -5.75 -18.67
C GLU A 379 -7.82 -5.34 -20.14
N ARG A 380 -8.49 -6.01 -21.08
CA ARG A 380 -8.73 -5.44 -22.42
C ARG A 380 -9.80 -4.35 -22.36
N LEU A 381 -9.47 -3.18 -21.84
CA LEU A 381 -10.30 -1.97 -21.98
C LEU A 381 -9.44 -0.73 -22.18
N ASP A 382 -8.77 -0.68 -23.33
CA ASP A 382 -8.68 0.54 -24.13
C ASP A 382 -8.60 0.17 -25.62
N PRO A 383 -9.60 0.55 -26.47
CA PRO A 383 -9.58 0.24 -27.90
C PRO A 383 -8.48 0.98 -28.69
N GLY A 384 -7.67 1.81 -28.03
CA GLY A 384 -6.51 2.49 -28.61
C GLY A 384 -5.16 1.77 -28.45
N GLU A 385 -5.06 0.71 -27.65
CA GLU A 385 -3.78 0.06 -27.28
C GLU A 385 -3.44 -1.18 -28.14
N ALA A 386 -4.01 -1.32 -29.34
CA ALA A 386 -3.62 -2.38 -30.29
C ALA A 386 -2.25 -2.13 -30.98
N GLY A 387 -1.52 -1.09 -30.60
CA GLY A 387 -0.25 -0.70 -31.20
C GLY A 387 0.91 -0.70 -30.21
N GLU A 388 1.87 -1.60 -30.47
CA GLU A 388 3.32 -1.41 -30.28
C GLU A 388 3.85 -1.10 -28.88
N PHE A 389 4.45 -2.10 -28.22
CA PHE A 389 5.80 -1.98 -27.67
C PHE A 389 6.51 -3.34 -27.77
N VAL A 390 6.80 -3.73 -29.03
CA VAL A 390 7.90 -4.66 -29.28
C VAL A 390 9.17 -3.88 -28.95
N HIS A 391 9.86 -4.29 -27.87
CA HIS A 391 11.23 -3.89 -27.64
C HIS A 391 12.08 -4.35 -28.83
N SER A 392 12.30 -3.48 -29.82
CA SER A 392 13.46 -3.59 -30.69
C SER A 392 14.66 -3.06 -29.92
N LEU A 393 15.44 -3.99 -29.38
CA LEU A 393 16.87 -3.81 -29.15
C LEU A 393 17.50 -3.25 -30.44
N GLY A 394 18.28 -2.18 -30.32
CA GLY A 394 19.01 -1.60 -31.44
C GLY A 394 20.05 -0.60 -30.96
N PHE A 395 21.24 -1.15 -30.67
CA PHE A 395 22.60 -0.58 -30.64
C PHE A 395 22.87 0.78 -29.99
#